data_AF-A0A3D1ANU7-F1
#
_entry.id   AF-A0A3D1ANU7-F1
#
_cell.length_a   1.000
_cell.length_b   1.000
_cell.length_c   1.000
_cell.angle_alpha   90.00
_cell.angle_beta   90.00
_cell.angle_gamma   90.00
#
_symmetry.space_group_name_H-M   'P 1'
#
loop_
_entity.id
_entity.type
_entity.pdbx_description
1 polymer ?
#
loop_
_entity_poly.entity_id
_entity_poly.type
_entity_poly.pdbx_seq_one_letter_code
_entity_poly.pdbx_strand_id
1 'polypeptide(L)'
;IQVAALAGVPARVVARAKELLHNIEQGEFNRQGEPRIATSPGKKKPQHPGQLSLFSGEESGAVRRLREINPDALSPREALELLYELKGLTNVE
;
A
#
# COMPACT_ATOMS: atom_id res chain seq x y z
N ILE A 1 4.15 -18.88 -2.61
CA ILE A 1 5.07 -18.11 -3.49
C ILE A 1 4.92 -18.52 -4.96
N GLN A 2 4.71 -19.81 -5.29
CA GLN A 2 4.70 -20.32 -6.68
C GLN A 2 3.85 -19.54 -7.70
N VAL A 3 2.70 -18.98 -7.32
CA VAL A 3 1.82 -18.25 -8.26
C VAL A 3 2.16 -16.76 -8.44
N ALA A 4 3.09 -16.21 -7.64
CA ALA A 4 3.39 -14.77 -7.65
C ALA A 4 3.99 -14.28 -8.98
N ALA A 5 4.73 -15.14 -9.69
CA ALA A 5 5.27 -14.81 -11.00
C ALA A 5 4.18 -14.66 -12.07
N LEU A 6 3.08 -15.42 -11.96
CA LEU A 6 1.92 -15.31 -12.85
C LEU A 6 1.12 -14.02 -12.59
N ALA A 7 1.25 -13.46 -11.38
CA ALA A 7 0.62 -12.21 -10.97
C ALA A 7 1.46 -10.95 -11.29
N GLY A 8 2.53 -11.08 -12.09
CA GLY A 8 3.37 -9.94 -12.49
C GLY A 8 4.29 -9.39 -11.39
N VAL A 9 4.52 -10.13 -10.31
CA VAL A 9 5.41 -9.70 -9.23
C VAL A 9 6.88 -9.76 -9.71
N PRO A 10 7.71 -8.71 -9.51
CA PRO A 10 9.08 -8.67 -9.98
C PRO A 10 9.94 -9.84 -9.46
N ALA A 11 10.76 -10.43 -10.34
CA ALA A 11 11.57 -11.62 -10.04
C ALA A 11 12.46 -11.45 -8.80
N ARG A 12 13.04 -10.25 -8.59
CA ARG A 12 13.86 -9.94 -7.42
C ARG A 12 13.11 -10.05 -6.10
N VAL A 13 11.81 -9.75 -6.09
CA VAL A 13 10.95 -9.82 -4.89
C VAL A 13 10.62 -11.27 -4.57
N VAL A 14 10.28 -12.07 -5.59
CA VAL A 14 10.03 -13.51 -5.44
C VAL A 14 11.26 -14.24 -4.92
N ALA A 15 12.45 -13.89 -5.43
CA ALA A 15 13.72 -14.46 -4.96
C ALA A 15 13.97 -14.16 -3.48
N ARG A 16 13.81 -12.89 -3.06
CA ARG A 16 13.97 -12.49 -1.65
C ARG A 16 12.95 -13.18 -0.73
N ALA A 17 11.71 -13.32 -1.17
CA ALA A 17 10.67 -13.99 -0.39
C ALA A 17 10.98 -15.48 -0.16
N LYS A 18 11.59 -16.17 -1.14
CA LYS A 18 12.03 -17.57 -1.00
C LYS A 18 13.15 -17.71 0.04
N GLU A 19 14.12 -16.80 0.02
CA GLU A 19 15.22 -16.78 0.99
C GLU A 19 14.69 -16.56 2.42
N LEU A 20 13.76 -15.61 2.60
CA LEU A 20 13.12 -15.38 3.89
C LEU A 20 12.34 -16.61 4.38
N LEU A 21 11.56 -17.22 3.49
CA LEU A 21 10.79 -18.43 3.82
C LEU A 21 11.72 -19.56 4.26
N HIS A 22 12.81 -19.80 3.53
CA HIS A 22 13.81 -20.79 3.89
C HIS A 22 14.37 -20.56 5.30
N ASN A 23 14.72 -19.31 5.63
CA ASN A 23 15.24 -19.01 6.96
C ASN A 23 14.19 -19.19 8.08
N ILE A 24 12.91 -18.93 7.80
CA ILE A 24 11.81 -19.18 8.74
C ILE A 24 11.62 -20.69 8.94
N GLU A 25 11.67 -21.48 7.86
CA GLU A 25 11.58 -22.94 7.92
C GLU A 25 12.74 -23.58 8.70
N GLN A 26 13.94 -22.97 8.64
CA GLN A 26 15.09 -23.38 9.47
C GLN A 26 15.01 -22.90 10.93
N GLY A 27 13.96 -22.15 11.32
CA GLY A 27 13.76 -21.70 12.69
C GLY A 27 14.71 -20.57 13.14
N GLU A 28 15.35 -19.89 12.19
CA GLU A 28 16.29 -18.79 12.45
C GLU A 28 15.59 -17.50 12.90
N PHE A 29 14.26 -17.42 12.73
CA PHE A 29 13.43 -16.26 13.03
C PHE A 29 12.38 -16.59 14.12
N ASN A 30 12.12 -15.65 15.03
CA ASN A 30 11.10 -15.79 16.07
C ASN A 30 9.67 -15.59 15.50
N ARG A 31 8.61 -15.79 16.32
CA ARG A 31 7.20 -15.61 15.91
C ARG A 31 6.86 -14.19 15.40
N GLN A 32 7.74 -13.23 15.63
CA GLN A 32 7.61 -11.84 15.20
C GLN A 32 8.43 -11.55 13.93
N GLY A 33 9.08 -12.56 13.34
CA GLY A 33 9.86 -12.43 12.11
C GLY A 33 11.22 -11.74 12.30
N GLU A 34 11.76 -11.75 13.51
CA GLU A 34 13.09 -11.19 13.82
C GLU A 34 14.15 -12.29 13.91
N PRO A 35 15.36 -12.07 13.36
CA PRO A 35 16.44 -13.06 13.42
C PRO A 35 16.90 -13.23 14.86
N ARG A 36 16.93 -14.48 15.35
CA ARG A 36 17.22 -14.82 16.75
C ARG A 36 18.56 -14.28 17.26
N ILE A 37 19.52 -14.03 16.37
CA ILE A 37 20.89 -13.60 16.70
C ILE A 37 20.98 -12.06 16.86
N ALA A 38 19.97 -11.28 16.48
CA ALA A 38 20.05 -9.81 16.42
C ALA A 38 19.54 -9.07 17.67
N THR A 39 19.30 -9.74 18.80
CA THR A 39 18.98 -9.07 20.07
C THR A 39 20.24 -8.50 20.73
N SER A 40 20.86 -7.51 20.10
CA SER A 40 21.72 -6.54 20.79
C SER A 40 20.88 -5.28 21.05
N PRO A 41 20.67 -4.87 22.32
CA PRO A 41 19.89 -3.68 22.63
C PRO A 41 20.72 -2.45 22.25
N GLY A 42 20.57 -1.95 21.03
CA GLY A 42 21.32 -0.76 20.61
C GLY A 42 21.34 -0.44 19.12
N LYS A 43 20.98 -1.37 18.22
CA LYS A 43 20.90 -1.03 16.80
C LYS A 43 19.55 -0.38 16.49
N LYS A 44 19.55 0.96 16.45
CA LYS A 44 18.50 1.75 15.79
C LYS A 44 18.25 1.11 14.41
N LYS A 45 17.00 0.73 14.14
CA LYS A 45 16.57 0.26 12.82
C LYS A 45 17.08 1.27 11.79
N PRO A 46 17.82 0.87 10.74
CA PRO A 46 18.04 1.77 9.63
C PRO A 46 16.65 2.11 9.08
N GLN A 47 16.22 3.36 9.22
CA GLN A 47 15.15 3.89 8.40
C GLN A 47 15.61 3.68 6.96
N HIS A 48 15.02 2.71 6.26
CA HIS A 48 15.30 2.50 4.85
C HIS A 48 14.97 3.80 4.11
N PRO A 49 15.98 4.53 3.57
CA PRO A 49 15.77 5.86 2.99
C PRO A 49 15.13 5.80 1.59
N GLY A 50 14.29 4.80 1.33
CA GLY A 50 13.71 4.54 0.01
C GLY A 50 12.43 3.72 0.03
N GLN A 51 11.80 3.52 1.19
CA GLN A 51 10.44 2.97 1.21
C GLN A 51 9.47 4.09 0.81
N LEU A 52 9.29 4.27 -0.50
CA LEU A 52 8.14 4.99 -1.04
C LEU A 52 6.91 4.32 -0.45
N SER A 53 6.14 5.05 0.35
CA SER A 53 4.92 4.48 0.91
C SER A 53 3.96 4.26 -0.25
N LEU A 54 3.76 2.98 -0.59
CA LEU A 54 2.98 2.52 -1.75
C LEU A 54 1.52 2.99 -1.71
N PHE A 55 1.08 3.47 -0.54
CA PHE A 55 -0.25 3.99 -0.27
C PHE A 55 -0.24 5.41 0.31
N SER A 56 0.89 6.13 0.19
CA SER A 56 1.00 7.56 0.55
C SER A 56 0.67 8.50 -0.60
N GLY A 57 -0.07 8.02 -1.60
CA GLY A 57 -0.71 8.94 -2.54
C GLY A 57 -1.65 9.84 -1.74
N GLU A 58 -1.48 11.16 -1.86
CA GLU A 58 -2.46 12.09 -1.31
C GLU A 58 -3.85 11.66 -1.79
N GLU A 59 -4.81 11.62 -0.86
CA GLU A 59 -6.18 11.25 -1.17
C GLU A 59 -6.69 12.14 -2.32
N SER A 60 -7.12 11.51 -3.42
CA SER A 60 -7.61 12.23 -4.59
C SER A 60 -8.68 13.23 -4.19
N GLY A 61 -8.62 14.45 -4.74
CA GLY A 61 -9.59 15.51 -4.46
C GLY A 61 -11.03 15.06 -4.69
N ALA A 62 -11.26 14.19 -5.68
CA ALA A 62 -12.57 13.59 -5.94
C ALA A 62 -13.07 12.70 -4.78
N VAL A 63 -12.18 11.93 -4.15
CA VAL A 63 -12.52 11.04 -3.03
C VAL A 63 -12.87 11.86 -1.79
N ARG A 64 -12.13 12.94 -1.51
CA ARG A 64 -12.50 13.87 -0.43
C ARG A 64 -13.87 14.48 -0.66
N ARG A 65 -14.10 15.00 -1.87
CA ARG A 65 -15.37 15.64 -2.23
C ARG A 65 -16.56 14.68 -2.05
N LEU A 66 -16.42 13.42 -2.47
CA LEU A 66 -17.44 12.38 -2.31
C LEU A 66 -17.86 12.14 -0.86
N ARG A 67 -16.95 12.26 0.12
CA ARG A 67 -17.27 12.04 1.54
C ARG A 67 -18.18 13.12 2.12
N GLU A 68 -18.17 14.31 1.55
CA GLU A 68 -18.92 15.48 2.06
C GLU A 68 -20.33 15.57 1.47
N ILE A 69 -20.66 14.73 0.49
CA ILE A 69 -21.91 14.81 -0.26
C ILE A 69 -22.98 13.96 0.40
N ASN A 70 -24.15 14.56 0.64
CA ASN A 70 -25.37 13.85 0.96
C ASN A 70 -26.22 13.68 -0.31
N PRO A 71 -26.24 12.49 -0.95
CA PRO A 71 -26.95 12.29 -2.21
C PRO A 71 -28.48 12.42 -2.08
N ASP A 72 -29.03 12.12 -0.90
CA ASP A 72 -30.48 12.17 -0.67
C ASP A 72 -31.03 13.60 -0.59
N ALA A 73 -30.14 14.58 -0.41
CA ALA A 73 -30.49 16.00 -0.33
C ALA A 73 -30.36 16.73 -1.69
N LEU A 74 -29.93 16.04 -2.75
CA LEU A 74 -29.68 16.66 -4.06
C LEU A 74 -30.90 16.54 -4.97
N SER A 75 -31.22 17.62 -5.68
CA SER A 75 -32.10 17.54 -6.84
C SER A 75 -31.39 16.80 -7.99
N PRO A 76 -32.15 16.23 -8.95
CA PRO A 76 -31.55 15.55 -10.11
C PRO A 76 -30.58 16.44 -10.92
N ARG A 77 -30.83 17.75 -10.96
CA ARG A 77 -29.96 18.71 -11.64
C ARG A 77 -28.65 18.92 -10.88
N GLU A 78 -28.71 19.11 -9.57
CA GLU A 78 -27.53 19.30 -8.72
C GLU A 78 -26.65 18.04 -8.72
N ALA A 79 -27.26 16.85 -8.65
CA ALA A 79 -26.53 15.60 -8.80
C ALA A 79 -25.76 15.52 -10.13
N LEU A 80 -26.37 15.96 -11.25
CA LEU A 80 -25.71 15.96 -12.55
C LEU A 80 -24.54 16.96 -12.60
N GLU A 81 -24.73 18.17 -12.09
CA GLU A 81 -23.65 19.18 -12.01
C GLU A 81 -22.47 18.67 -11.17
N LEU A 82 -22.78 18.00 -10.07
CA LEU A 82 -21.79 17.45 -9.15
C LEU A 82 -21.00 16.28 -9.76
N LEU A 83 -21.61 15.49 -10.66
CA LEU A 83 -20.88 14.47 -11.43
C LEU A 83 -19.85 15.08 -12.38
N TYR A 84 -20.16 16.23 -13.01
CA TYR A 84 -19.20 16.95 -13.85
C TYR A 84 -18.06 17.54 -13.02
N GLU A 85 -18.36 18.10 -11.85
CA GLU A 85 -17.37 18.59 -10.88
C GLU A 85 -16.38 17.47 -10.50
N LEU A 86 -16.90 16.31 -10.07
CA LEU A 86 -16.08 15.16 -9.67
C LEU A 86 -15.20 14.65 -10.82
N LYS A 87 -15.71 14.61 -12.05
CA LYS A 87 -14.92 14.23 -13.22
C LYS A 87 -13.73 15.17 -13.43
N GLY A 88 -13.91 16.48 -13.23
CA GLY A 88 -12.82 17.45 -13.28
C GLY A 88 -11.72 17.15 -12.26
N LEU A 89 -12.10 16.75 -11.04
CA LEU A 89 -11.18 16.40 -9.95
C LEU A 89 -10.42 15.07 -10.16
N THR A 90 -10.85 14.24 -11.12
CA THR A 90 -10.17 12.97 -11.46
C THR A 90 -9.11 13.10 -12.55
N ASN A 91 -9.09 14.21 -13.30
CA ASN A 91 -8.01 14.46 -14.26
C ASN A 91 -6.77 14.91 -13.51
N VAL A 92 -5.85 13.98 -13.28
CA VAL A 92 -4.49 14.25 -12.82
C VAL A 92 -3.68 14.58 -14.08
N GLU A 93 -3.22 15.82 -14.24
CA GLU A 93 -2.17 16.18 -15.21
C GLU A 93 -0.80 15.64 -14.77
#